data_AF-A0A925WG61-F1
#
_entry.id   AF-A0A925WG61-F1
#
_cell.length_a   1.000
_cell.length_b   1.000
_cell.length_c   1.000
_cell.angle_alpha   90.00
_cell.angle_beta   90.00
_cell.angle_gamma   90.00
#
_symmetry.space_group_name_H-M   'P 1'
#
loop_
_entity.id
_entity.type
_entity.pdbx_description
1 polymer ?
#
loop_
_entity_poly.entity_id
_entity_poly.type
_entity_poly.pdbx_seq_one_letter_code
_entity_poly.pdbx_strand_id
1 'polypeptide(L)' 'MKPVSSKTNKRPHSQRQKAASQNSNNHVNKCPTGIKGFDQITEGGLPKNRTTLICGSAGSGKTLMGIDFLIKGASQYN' A
#
# COMPACT_ATOMS: atom_id res chain seq x y z
N MET A 1 -7.42 -47.24 31.78
CA MET A 1 -6.22 -46.70 31.10
C MET A 1 -6.62 -46.09 29.77
N LYS A 2 -6.02 -44.94 29.39
CA LYS A 2 -6.31 -44.15 28.18
C LYS A 2 -5.59 -44.74 26.92
N PRO A 3 -5.51 -44.05 25.76
CA PRO A 3 -6.02 -44.48 24.45
C PRO A 3 -4.88 -44.81 23.45
N VAL A 4 -5.16 -45.13 22.18
CA VAL A 4 -4.19 -44.91 21.10
C VAL A 4 -4.85 -44.53 19.78
N SER A 5 -4.21 -43.55 19.15
CA SER A 5 -4.60 -42.76 17.98
C SER A 5 -4.15 -43.44 16.67
N SER A 6 -4.90 -43.28 15.58
CA SER A 6 -4.29 -43.10 14.25
C SER A 6 -5.15 -42.18 13.37
N LYS A 7 -4.57 -41.03 13.06
CA LYS A 7 -5.04 -40.03 12.09
C LYS A 7 -4.65 -40.46 10.68
N THR A 8 -5.46 -40.12 9.67
CA THR A 8 -5.01 -39.72 8.31
C THR A 8 -6.17 -39.01 7.59
N ASN A 9 -6.31 -37.70 7.77
CA ASN A 9 -5.87 -36.63 6.87
C ASN A 9 -6.78 -36.41 5.63
N LYS A 10 -7.82 -35.57 5.79
CA LYS A 10 -8.58 -34.95 4.69
C LYS A 10 -7.85 -33.68 4.26
N ARG A 11 -7.52 -33.62 2.96
CA ARG A 11 -6.90 -32.48 2.26
C ARG A 11 -7.70 -31.17 2.47
N PRO A 12 -7.08 -30.03 2.81
CA PRO A 12 -7.70 -28.72 2.67
C PRO A 12 -7.06 -27.88 1.55
N HIS A 13 -7.79 -26.82 1.17
CA HIS A 13 -7.37 -25.60 0.44
C HIS A 13 -7.76 -25.47 -1.04
N SER A 14 -8.90 -24.81 -1.28
CA SER A 14 -8.99 -23.72 -2.28
C SER A 14 -10.22 -22.81 -2.06
N GLN A 15 -10.47 -22.35 -0.82
CA GLN A 15 -11.48 -21.32 -0.60
C GLN A 15 -10.83 -19.95 -0.85
N ARG A 16 -11.01 -19.42 -2.06
CA ARG A 16 -10.61 -18.08 -2.50
C ARG A 16 -11.42 -17.05 -1.70
N GLN A 17 -10.87 -16.60 -0.58
CA GLN A 17 -11.53 -15.64 0.30
C GLN A 17 -11.64 -14.28 -0.37
N LYS A 18 -12.87 -13.78 -0.38
CA LYS A 18 -13.31 -12.44 -0.78
C LYS A 18 -12.65 -11.42 0.16
N ALA A 19 -11.83 -10.52 -0.36
CA ALA A 19 -11.40 -9.34 0.38
C ALA A 19 -12.48 -8.26 0.27
N ALA A 20 -12.98 -7.86 1.43
CA ALA A 20 -14.11 -6.97 1.67
C ALA A 20 -13.89 -5.53 1.20
N SER A 21 -14.98 -4.82 0.91
CA SER A 21 -15.04 -3.37 1.14
C SER A 21 -16.37 -3.04 1.79
N GLN A 22 -16.39 -3.20 3.12
CA GLN A 22 -17.42 -2.72 4.02
C GLN A 22 -17.38 -1.18 4.06
N ASN A 23 -18.56 -0.57 4.08
CA ASN A 23 -18.77 0.87 4.14
C ASN A 23 -18.46 1.39 5.56
N SER A 24 -17.37 2.13 5.71
CA SER A 24 -17.02 2.86 6.93
C SER A 24 -16.26 4.11 6.50
N ASN A 25 -16.85 5.31 6.68
CA ASN A 25 -16.24 6.63 6.48
C ASN A 25 -14.84 6.56 5.83
N ASN A 26 -14.80 6.50 4.49
CA ASN A 26 -13.62 6.14 3.68
C ASN A 26 -12.54 7.25 3.72
N HIS A 27 -11.95 7.50 4.88
CA HIS A 27 -10.79 8.38 4.96
C HIS A 27 -9.58 7.60 4.43
N VAL A 28 -9.09 8.00 3.26
CA VAL A 28 -7.90 7.40 2.66
C VAL A 28 -6.71 7.81 3.51
N ASN A 29 -6.11 6.85 4.21
CA ASN A 29 -4.85 7.07 4.89
C ASN A 29 -3.78 7.43 3.86
N LYS A 30 -3.11 8.58 4.02
CA LYS A 30 -2.07 9.08 3.12
C LYS A 30 -0.69 9.03 3.77
N CYS A 31 0.34 8.99 2.95
CA CYS A 31 1.74 9.09 3.30
C CYS A 31 2.30 10.37 2.68
N PRO A 32 2.88 11.29 3.47
CA PRO A 32 3.51 12.47 2.92
C PRO A 32 4.68 12.07 2.02
N THR A 33 4.89 12.84 0.96
CA THR A 33 5.97 12.63 0.00
C THR A 33 7.22 13.45 0.33
N GLY A 34 7.09 14.46 1.18
CA GLY A 34 8.13 15.47 1.43
C GLY A 34 8.22 16.52 0.31
N ILE A 35 7.46 16.36 -0.77
CA ILE A 35 7.38 17.33 -1.85
C ILE A 35 6.26 18.32 -1.52
N LYS A 36 6.64 19.44 -0.89
CA LYS A 36 5.70 20.45 -0.35
C LYS A 36 4.53 20.78 -1.30
N GLY A 37 4.81 21.14 -2.54
CA GLY A 37 3.75 21.49 -3.50
C GLY A 37 2.82 20.31 -3.82
N PHE A 38 3.36 19.09 -3.90
CA PHE A 38 2.58 17.90 -4.16
C PHE A 38 1.73 17.51 -2.95
N ASP A 39 2.30 17.51 -1.75
CA ASP A 39 1.58 17.19 -0.51
C ASP A 39 0.47 18.19 -0.20
N GLN A 40 0.64 19.47 -0.58
CA GLN A 40 -0.41 20.49 -0.48
C GLN A 40 -1.56 20.20 -1.45
N ILE A 41 -1.26 19.89 -2.71
CA ILE A 41 -2.29 19.60 -3.74
C ILE A 41 -3.03 18.29 -3.43
N THR A 42 -2.31 17.30 -2.91
CA THR A 42 -2.87 15.98 -2.58
C THR A 42 -3.40 15.90 -1.16
N GLU A 43 -3.38 16.98 -0.39
CA GLU A 43 -3.82 17.03 1.02
C GLU A 43 -3.21 15.91 1.87
N GLY A 44 -1.87 15.82 1.87
CA GLY A 44 -1.12 14.88 2.71
C GLY A 44 -0.45 13.72 1.97
N GLY A 45 -0.32 13.80 0.64
CA GLY A 45 0.54 12.91 -0.14
C GLY A 45 -0.18 11.69 -0.75
N LEU A 46 0.54 10.58 -0.86
CA LEU A 46 0.10 9.40 -1.60
C LEU A 46 -0.72 8.42 -0.74
N PRO A 47 -1.68 7.67 -1.30
CA PRO A 47 -2.42 6.66 -0.56
C PRO A 47 -1.50 5.59 0.04
N LYS A 48 -1.63 5.37 1.36
CA LYS A 48 -0.84 4.37 2.08
C LYS A 48 -1.26 2.95 1.67
N ASN A 49 -0.29 2.03 1.58
CA ASN A 49 -0.48 0.62 1.22
C ASN A 49 -1.14 0.40 -0.15
N ARG A 50 -0.92 1.33 -1.09
CA ARG A 50 -1.44 1.24 -2.46
C ARG A 50 -0.39 1.69 -3.46
N THR A 51 -0.42 1.09 -4.64
CA THR A 51 0.41 1.53 -5.77
C THR A 51 -0.17 2.81 -6.37
N THR A 52 0.69 3.81 -6.62
CA THR A 52 0.33 5.06 -7.32
C THR A 52 1.04 5.10 -8.67
N LEU A 53 0.29 5.36 -9.75
CA LEU A 53 0.85 5.59 -11.08
C LEU A 53 1.04 7.08 -11.34
N ILE A 54 2.26 7.48 -11.73
CA ILE A 54 2.56 8.84 -12.19
C ILE A 54 2.71 8.81 -13.72
N CYS A 55 1.88 9.58 -14.43
CA CYS A 55 1.83 9.63 -15.90
C CYS A 55 2.01 11.06 -16.43
N GLY A 56 2.60 11.21 -17.62
CA GLY A 56 2.82 12.48 -18.29
C GLY A 56 3.78 12.38 -19.48
N SER A 57 3.77 13.39 -20.35
CA SER A 57 4.63 13.47 -21.56
C SER A 57 6.13 13.42 -21.25
N ALA A 58 6.96 13.25 -22.29
CA ALA A 58 8.42 13.38 -22.14
C ALA A 58 8.78 14.76 -21.54
N GLY A 59 9.79 14.80 -20.67
CA GLY A 59 10.18 16.04 -19.99
C GLY A 59 9.29 16.49 -18.83
N SER A 60 8.19 15.80 -18.51
CA SER A 60 7.28 16.19 -17.42
C SER A 60 7.80 15.96 -15.98
N GLY A 61 9.06 15.55 -15.82
CA GLY A 61 9.69 15.41 -14.50
C GLY A 61 9.32 14.16 -13.68
N LYS A 62 8.69 13.11 -14.25
CA LYS A 62 8.29 11.89 -13.53
C LYS A 62 9.44 11.22 -12.78
N THR A 63 10.58 11.05 -13.45
CA THR A 63 11.79 10.45 -12.86
C THR A 63 12.32 11.30 -11.71
N LEU A 64 12.35 12.63 -11.90
CA LEU A 64 12.78 13.56 -10.87
C LEU A 64 11.85 13.51 -9.66
N MET A 65 10.53 13.47 -9.86
CA MET A 65 9.56 13.28 -8.78
C MET A 65 9.77 11.98 -8.00
N GLY A 66 10.01 10.86 -8.70
CA GLY A 66 10.26 9.57 -8.05
C GLY A 66 11.55 9.57 -7.21
N ILE A 67 12.62 10.16 -7.72
CA ILE A 67 13.89 10.31 -7.00
C ILE A 67 13.73 11.23 -5.79
N ASP A 68 13.07 12.38 -5.95
CA ASP A 68 12.85 13.36 -4.89
C ASP A 68 11.98 12.76 -3.76
N PHE A 69 10.95 12.00 -4.11
CA PHE A 69 10.16 11.22 -3.15
C PHE A 69 11.01 10.19 -2.39
N LEU A 70 11.89 9.46 -3.07
CA LEU A 70 12.75 8.47 -2.42
C LEU A 70 13.76 9.11 -1.47
N ILE A 71 14.47 10.15 -1.91
CA ILE A 71 15.48 10.84 -1.11
C ILE A 71 14.83 11.49 0.12
N LYS A 72 13.73 12.21 -0.06
CA LYS A 72 13.02 12.88 1.04
C LYS A 72 12.34 11.87 1.96
N GLY A 73 11.73 10.84 1.39
CA GLY A 73 11.18 9.70 2.12
C GLY A 73 12.21 9.08 3.05
N ALA A 74 13.39 8.76 2.53
CA ALA A 74 14.48 8.16 3.30
C ALA A 74 15.15 9.14 4.29
N SER A 75 15.21 10.44 3.98
CA SER A 75 15.91 11.41 4.83
C SER A 75 15.04 12.02 5.94
N GLN A 76 13.72 12.12 5.73
CA GLN A 76 12.79 12.83 6.62
C GLN A 76 11.82 11.90 7.35
N TYR A 77 11.63 10.67 6.88
CA TYR A 77 10.60 9.75 7.38
C TYR A 77 11.13 8.32 7.66
N ASN A 78 12.46 8.15 7.75
CA ASN A 78 13.15 6.92 8.17
C ASN A 78 13.66 7.07 9.61
#